data_AF-A0A3C0I3C6-F1
#
_entry.id   AF-A0A3C0I3C6-F1
#
_cell.length_a   1.000
_cell.length_b   1.000
_cell.length_c   1.000
_cell.angle_alpha   90.00
_cell.angle_beta   90.00
_cell.angle_gamma   90.00
#
_symmetry.space_group_name_H-M   'P 1'
#
loop_
_entity.id
_entity.type
_entity.pdbx_description
1 polymer ?
#
loop_
_entity_poly.entity_id
_entity_poly.type
_entity_poly.pdbx_seq_one_letter_code
_entity_poly.pdbx_strand_id
1 'polypeptide(L)' 'RMLFIERHQLQQQGDALRIYYGQLQLEQSTLAQPHRIETIARDKLNMIIPTPNDIILIRD' A
#
# COMPACT_ATOMS: atom_id res chain seq x y z
N ARG A 1 -10.65 -1.48 40.52
CA ARG A 1 -10.22 -2.77 39.92
C ARG A 1 -10.79 -2.99 38.51
N MET A 2 -12.07 -2.70 38.23
CA MET A 2 -12.64 -2.83 36.88
C MET A 2 -11.91 -1.99 35.81
N LEU A 3 -11.62 -0.72 36.07
CA LEU A 3 -10.86 0.14 35.14
C LEU A 3 -9.49 -0.42 34.74
N PHE A 4 -8.83 -1.17 35.63
CA PHE A 4 -7.54 -1.80 35.33
C PHE A 4 -7.70 -2.98 34.36
N ILE A 5 -8.76 -3.77 34.55
CA ILE A 5 -9.09 -4.91 33.66
C ILE A 5 -9.48 -4.39 32.28
N GLU A 6 -10.33 -3.38 32.21
CA GLU A 6 -10.75 -2.75 30.95
C GLU A 6 -9.55 -2.15 30.20
N ARG A 7 -8.65 -1.45 30.91
CA ARG A 7 -7.41 -0.92 30.33
C ARG A 7 -6.53 -2.02 29.76
N HIS A 8 -6.38 -3.14 30.47
CA HIS A 8 -5.60 -4.27 29.99
C HIS A 8 -6.22 -4.93 28.75
N GLN A 9 -7.55 -5.08 28.71
CA GLN A 9 -8.25 -5.62 27.54
C GLN A 9 -8.10 -4.72 26.31
N LEU A 10 -8.26 -3.40 26.46
CA LEU A 10 -8.05 -2.44 25.39
C LEU A 10 -6.61 -2.44 24.88
N GLN A 11 -5.63 -2.60 25.79
CA GLN A 11 -4.23 -2.71 25.42
C GLN A 11 -3.97 -3.97 24.58
N GLN A 12 -4.50 -5.12 24.99
CA GLN A 12 -4.37 -6.37 24.24
C GLN A 12 -5.03 -6.28 22.85
N GLN A 13 -6.19 -5.65 22.75
CA GLN A 13 -6.84 -5.40 21.45
C GLN A 13 -5.97 -4.49 20.56
N GLY A 14 -5.42 -3.42 21.14
CA GLY A 14 -4.52 -2.52 20.42
C GLY A 14 -3.25 -3.20 19.93
N ASP A 15 -2.67 -4.10 20.72
CA ASP A 15 -1.49 -4.87 20.34
C ASP A 15 -1.81 -5.84 19.19
N ALA A 16 -2.95 -6.53 19.26
CA ALA A 16 -3.41 -7.40 18.17
C ALA A 16 -3.63 -6.61 16.87
N LEU A 17 -4.32 -5.47 16.92
CA LEU A 17 -4.53 -4.60 15.75
C LEU A 17 -3.20 -4.15 15.13
N ARG A 18 -2.19 -3.86 15.94
CA ARG A 18 -0.88 -3.42 15.46
C ARG A 18 -0.16 -4.50 14.68
N ILE A 19 -0.28 -5.76 15.10
CA ILE A 19 0.28 -6.92 14.38
C ILE A 19 -0.40 -7.06 13.02
N TYR A 20 -1.74 -7.03 12.99
CA TYR A 20 -2.51 -7.11 11.73
C TYR A 20 -2.15 -5.97 10.77
N TYR A 21 -2.03 -4.76 11.30
CA TYR A 21 -1.62 -3.61 10.49
C TYR A 21 -0.23 -3.80 9.88
N GLY A 22 0.73 -4.34 10.64
CA GLY A 22 2.06 -4.67 10.12
C GLY A 22 2.02 -5.70 8.97
N GLN A 23 1.19 -6.74 9.08
CA GLN A 23 0.99 -7.71 8.01
C GLN A 23 0.40 -7.06 6.76
N LEU A 24 -0.63 -6.23 6.92
CA LEU A 24 -1.24 -5.51 5.81
C LEU A 24 -0.23 -4.57 5.11
N GLN A 25 0.65 -3.91 5.88
CA GLN A 25 1.71 -3.07 5.30
C GLN A 25 2.69 -3.87 4.45
N LEU A 26 3.05 -5.09 4.87
CA LEU A 26 3.90 -5.98 4.07
C LEU A 26 3.19 -6.39 2.78
N GLU A 27 1.91 -6.79 2.87
CA GLU A 27 1.09 -7.12 1.70
C GLU A 27 1.00 -5.95 0.72
N GLN A 28 0.69 -4.75 1.21
CA GLN A 28 0.63 -3.53 0.39
C GLN A 28 1.97 -3.22 -0.26
N SER A 29 3.07 -3.41 0.45
CA SER A 29 4.43 -3.21 -0.10
C SER A 29 4.72 -4.20 -1.23
N THR A 30 4.25 -5.45 -1.14
CA THR A 30 4.34 -6.43 -2.22
C THR A 30 3.41 -6.08 -3.39
N LEU A 31 2.18 -5.64 -3.11
CA LEU A 31 1.20 -5.30 -4.14
C LEU A 31 1.56 -4.01 -4.91
N ALA A 32 2.27 -3.09 -4.26
CA ALA A 32 2.77 -1.83 -4.83
C ALA A 32 4.15 -1.99 -5.51
N GLN A 33 4.67 -3.21 -5.65
CA GLN A 33 5.92 -3.43 -6.36
C GLN A 33 5.82 -2.88 -7.80
N PRO A 34 6.82 -2.09 -8.26
CA PRO A 34 6.80 -1.48 -9.59
C PRO A 34 6.51 -2.48 -10.72
N HIS A 35 7.06 -3.70 -10.64
CA HIS A 35 6.80 -4.79 -11.59
C HIS A 35 5.30 -5.09 -11.76
N ARG A 36 4.55 -5.15 -10.65
CA ARG A 36 3.13 -5.49 -10.66
C ARG A 36 2.31 -4.33 -11.22
N ILE A 37 2.67 -3.10 -10.87
CA ILE A 37 2.07 -1.89 -11.44
C ILE A 37 2.29 -1.86 -12.96
N GLU A 38 3.52 -2.12 -13.43
CA GLU A 38 3.85 -2.16 -14.86
C GLU A 38 3.05 -3.25 -15.59
N THR A 39 2.94 -4.44 -14.99
CA THR A 39 2.17 -5.57 -15.58
C THR A 39 0.70 -5.19 -15.73
N ILE A 40 0.08 -4.61 -14.69
CA ILE A 40 -1.31 -4.17 -14.75
C ILE A 40 -1.51 -3.03 -15.78
N ALA A 41 -0.60 -2.05 -15.80
CA ALA A 41 -0.65 -0.95 -16.74
C ALA A 41 -0.59 -1.44 -18.19
N ARG A 42 0.31 -2.37 -18.49
CA ARG A 42 0.47 -2.95 -19.82
C ARG A 42 -0.70 -3.85 -20.20
N ASP A 43 -1.05 -4.81 -19.34
CA ASP A 43 -1.93 -5.91 -19.71
C ASP A 43 -3.43 -5.58 -19.55
N LYS A 44 -3.77 -4.70 -18.61
CA LYS A 44 -5.18 -4.34 -18.33
C LYS A 44 -5.57 -2.98 -18.87
N LEU A 45 -4.63 -2.03 -18.90
CA LEU A 45 -4.89 -0.67 -19.33
C LEU A 45 -4.33 -0.38 -20.73
N ASN A 46 -3.66 -1.35 -21.38
CA ASN A 46 -2.97 -1.19 -22.66
C ASN A 46 -2.04 0.03 -22.69
N MET A 47 -1.48 0.40 -21.54
CA MET A 47 -0.51 1.49 -21.47
C MET A 47 0.77 1.07 -22.17
N ILE A 48 1.32 2.00 -22.96
CA ILE A 48 2.60 1.86 -23.65
C ILE A 48 3.64 2.78 -23.02
N ILE A 49 4.92 2.42 -23.18
CA ILE A 49 6.01 3.34 -22.85
C ILE A 49 6.06 4.38 -23.98
N PRO A 50 5.92 5.68 -23.68
CA PRO A 50 5.97 6.72 -24.70
C PRO A 50 7.36 6.76 -25.32
N THR A 51 7.40 6.98 -26.64
CA THR A 51 8.64 7.26 -27.35
C THR A 51 9.06 8.71 -27.11
N PRO A 52 10.33 9.09 -27.38
CA PRO A 52 10.77 10.47 -27.25
C PRO A 52 9.91 11.48 -28.03
N ASN A 53 9.29 11.06 -29.14
CA ASN A 53 8.43 11.90 -29.97
C ASN A 53 7.05 12.17 -29.33
N ASP A 54 6.64 11.35 -28.36
CA ASP A 54 5.36 11.51 -27.66
C ASP A 54 5.46 12.48 -26.47
N ILE A 55 6.67 12.95 -26.12
CA ILE A 55 6.93 13.78 -24.95
C ILE A 55 7.05 15.25 -25.36
N ILE A 56 6.17 16.10 -24.81
CA ILE A 56 6.22 17.55 -24.99
C ILE A 56 6.56 18.20 -23.64
N LEU A 57 7.65 18.98 -23.61
CA LEU A 57 8.04 19.74 -22.42
C LEU A 57 7.36 21.11 -22.43
N ILE A 58 6.54 21.39 -21.42
CA ILE A 58 5.96 22.71 -21.20
C ILE A 58 6.86 23.48 -20.22
N ARG A 59 7.20 24.73 -20.55
CA ARG A 59 7.86 25.68 -19.64
C ARG A 59 6.90 26.84 -19.35
N ASP A 60 6.89 27.27 -18.09
CA ASP A 60 6.11 28.41 -17.58
C ASP A 60 6.67 29.75 -18.08
#